data_AF-A0AA95G661-F1
#
_entry.id   AF-A0AA95G661-F1
#
_cell.length_a   1.000
_cell.length_b   1.000
_cell.length_c   1.000
_cell.angle_alpha   90.00
_cell.angle_beta   90.00
_cell.angle_gamma   90.00
#
_symmetry.space_group_name_H-M   'P 1'
#
loop_
_entity.id
_entity.type
_entity.pdbx_description
1 polymer ?
#
loop_
_entity_poly.entity_id
_entity_poly.type
_entity_poly.pdbx_seq_one_letter_code
_entity_poly.pdbx_strand_id
1 'polypeptide(L)'
;MQKKIPDYFVENQNIKEKTYYKMGGIARYFSTPSNLFEIQQTILWCHSQQLPCSILGSGSNSVYSDENFSGVILSLENLNHWFWETDEYLFVEAGVTNTEIAEICMVANRAGASWMFRMPGQVGASVRMNARCYGGEISQIVKNVLTIDHYGYIKTYTSEEIFQGYKLTTLMHKPEIVVGVRLFFPNKLAAEKLLKHMLICEEDRHKKKHFFLPSCGSTFKNNYSVGKPSGQIFDELGLKGLKVGAAEVSQFHANFVWNMGSAKTKDMLNLTAIMRSKAKKELNAELELEVQPVGLFPKEMYQKCGMENLGPSYENEHGKKWVGLFYYPNSFVTKLFYSNNEFPKILYEGPFFEYFQTPFNGRPDVFVSLCQLISLEDAKKNPAKPFLQWKTFTTDNPNKIFSIPVAEKYGKKNQKFIDELWNFSVSEIFFAHPDKPKTCYLEFEVTPNGEWIAFEFDGVRQRSTQNLQPNLKLWDSLTINNMSIHFHNDKDLRYVFGMNFTFNNLKNVISEQQNFISFQCALSLGYGKYYLSPAWKHVEYSQLKNKKRKKDEILKADFHQPSNFWKLKLF
;
A
#
# COMPACT_ATOMS: atom_id res chain seq x y z
N MET A 1 -29.90 1.09 12.18
CA MET A 1 -29.25 -0.21 11.92
C MET A 1 -27.84 -0.15 12.51
N GLN A 2 -27.51 -0.97 13.51
CA GLN A 2 -26.12 -1.14 13.92
C GLN A 2 -25.34 -1.70 12.73
N LYS A 3 -24.37 -0.96 12.21
CA LYS A 3 -23.50 -1.45 11.14
C LYS A 3 -22.71 -2.63 11.69
N LYS A 4 -22.84 -3.79 11.05
CA LYS A 4 -22.11 -5.01 11.41
C LYS A 4 -20.60 -4.70 11.39
N ILE A 5 -19.89 -5.10 12.44
CA ILE A 5 -18.42 -5.02 12.51
C ILE A 5 -17.86 -5.98 11.45
N PRO A 6 -16.87 -5.57 10.62
CA PRO A 6 -16.26 -6.46 9.63
C PRO A 6 -15.61 -7.69 10.29
N ASP A 7 -15.65 -8.84 9.62
CA ASP A 7 -15.23 -10.13 10.23
C ASP A 7 -13.72 -10.23 10.52
N TYR A 8 -12.90 -9.31 9.98
CA TYR A 8 -11.45 -9.21 10.22
C TYR A 8 -11.08 -8.19 11.32
N PHE A 9 -12.05 -7.83 12.17
CA PHE A 9 -11.86 -7.00 13.36
C PHE A 9 -11.89 -7.86 14.62
N VAL A 10 -11.07 -7.48 15.59
CA VAL A 10 -11.07 -8.03 16.94
C VAL A 10 -11.35 -6.91 17.94
N GLU A 11 -12.32 -7.11 18.83
CA GLU A 11 -12.61 -6.16 19.91
C GLU A 11 -11.70 -6.35 21.11
N ASN A 12 -11.41 -5.26 21.83
CA ASN A 12 -10.65 -5.26 23.10
C ASN A 12 -9.26 -5.92 22.99
N GLN A 13 -8.54 -5.66 21.90
CA GLN A 13 -7.20 -6.20 21.68
C GLN A 13 -6.19 -5.56 22.63
N ASN A 14 -5.43 -6.39 23.36
CA ASN A 14 -4.32 -5.93 24.16
C ASN A 14 -3.16 -5.47 23.27
N ILE A 15 -2.80 -4.19 23.32
CA ILE A 15 -1.80 -3.60 22.40
C ILE A 15 -0.38 -4.09 22.75
N LYS A 16 -0.11 -4.36 24.03
CA LYS A 16 1.20 -4.85 24.48
C LYS A 16 1.60 -6.19 23.85
N GLU A 17 0.62 -6.99 23.42
CA GLU A 17 0.85 -8.28 22.77
C GLU A 17 1.16 -8.15 21.28
N LYS A 18 0.95 -6.96 20.70
CA LYS A 18 1.10 -6.65 19.27
C LYS A 18 2.29 -5.73 18.97
N THR A 19 3.06 -5.31 19.99
CA THR A 19 4.16 -4.35 19.84
C THR A 19 5.48 -4.87 20.42
N TYR A 20 6.61 -4.43 19.87
CA TYR A 20 7.94 -4.86 20.32
C TYR A 20 8.27 -4.38 21.73
N TYR A 21 7.82 -3.18 22.11
CA TYR A 21 8.04 -2.66 23.46
C TYR A 21 7.27 -3.43 24.53
N LYS A 22 6.22 -4.18 24.17
CA LYS A 22 5.29 -4.81 25.11
C LYS A 22 4.68 -3.82 26.10
N MET A 23 4.23 -2.67 25.59
CA MET A 23 3.57 -1.60 26.35
C MET A 23 2.30 -1.13 25.63
N GLY A 24 1.47 -0.36 26.33
CA GLY A 24 0.23 0.22 25.83
C GLY A 24 -1.02 -0.41 26.43
N GLY A 25 -2.12 0.34 26.36
CA GLY A 25 -3.44 -0.06 26.86
C GLY A 25 -4.15 -1.09 25.97
N ILE A 26 -5.48 -1.07 26.01
CA ILE A 26 -6.35 -1.92 25.19
C ILE A 26 -6.92 -1.09 24.03
N ALA A 27 -6.84 -1.63 22.81
CA ALA A 27 -7.50 -1.07 21.65
C ALA A 27 -8.95 -1.55 21.58
N ARG A 28 -9.88 -0.62 21.36
CA ARG A 28 -11.29 -0.96 21.18
C ARG A 28 -11.48 -1.91 20.01
N TYR A 29 -10.84 -1.62 18.87
CA TYR A 29 -10.83 -2.48 17.70
C TYR A 29 -9.42 -2.65 17.14
N PHE A 30 -9.10 -3.86 16.70
CA PHE A 30 -7.89 -4.21 15.97
C PHE A 30 -8.29 -4.86 14.65
N SER A 31 -7.90 -4.26 13.53
CA SER A 31 -8.25 -4.72 12.18
C SER A 31 -7.02 -5.29 11.50
N THR A 32 -7.14 -6.49 10.91
CA THR A 32 -6.05 -7.19 10.19
C THR A 32 -6.44 -7.48 8.74
N PRO A 33 -6.65 -6.44 7.91
CA PRO A 33 -7.02 -6.61 6.52
C PRO A 33 -5.95 -7.39 5.74
N SER A 34 -6.41 -8.21 4.82
CA SER A 34 -5.59 -9.10 3.97
C SER A 34 -5.48 -8.63 2.53
N ASN A 35 -6.12 -7.52 2.19
CA ASN A 35 -6.12 -6.92 0.86
C ASN A 35 -6.49 -5.43 0.96
N LEU A 36 -6.26 -4.69 -0.13
CA LEU A 36 -6.52 -3.25 -0.20
C LEU A 36 -8.00 -2.88 -0.04
N PHE A 37 -8.95 -3.77 -0.36
CA PHE A 37 -10.38 -3.50 -0.27
C PHE A 37 -10.81 -3.49 1.20
N GLU A 38 -10.34 -4.46 1.98
CA GLU A 38 -10.54 -4.50 3.43
C GLU A 38 -9.90 -3.30 4.15
N ILE A 39 -8.77 -2.77 3.64
CA ILE A 39 -8.19 -1.50 4.11
C ILE A 39 -9.17 -0.36 3.85
N GLN A 40 -9.66 -0.18 2.62
CA GLN A 40 -10.63 0.87 2.29
C GLN A 40 -11.92 0.76 3.12
N GLN A 41 -12.46 -0.46 3.29
CA GLN A 41 -13.63 -0.69 4.14
C GLN A 41 -13.37 -0.30 5.59
N THR A 42 -12.17 -0.59 6.13
CA THR A 42 -11.77 -0.16 7.49
C THR A 42 -11.78 1.35 7.61
N ILE A 43 -11.17 2.05 6.64
CA ILE A 43 -11.10 3.52 6.62
C ILE A 43 -12.50 4.13 6.59
N LEU A 44 -13.36 3.68 5.66
CA LEU A 44 -14.73 4.16 5.54
C LEU A 44 -15.56 3.86 6.79
N TRP A 45 -15.32 2.71 7.42
CA TRP A 45 -15.98 2.34 8.66
C TRP A 45 -15.58 3.29 9.79
N CYS A 46 -14.28 3.57 9.98
CA CYS A 46 -13.77 4.55 10.95
C CYS A 46 -14.39 5.93 10.78
N HIS A 47 -14.46 6.42 9.54
CA HIS A 47 -15.12 7.69 9.22
C HIS A 47 -16.60 7.68 9.62
N SER A 48 -17.32 6.61 9.27
CA SER A 48 -18.76 6.52 9.53
C SER A 48 -19.10 6.37 11.01
N GLN A 49 -18.18 5.80 11.80
CA GLN A 49 -18.31 5.66 13.25
C GLN A 49 -17.68 6.82 14.02
N GLN A 50 -17.05 7.77 13.32
CA GLN A 50 -16.28 8.85 13.93
C GLN A 50 -15.27 8.30 14.97
N LEU A 51 -14.49 7.31 14.56
CA LEU A 51 -13.47 6.70 15.41
C LEU A 51 -12.06 7.07 14.94
N PRO A 52 -11.13 7.42 15.87
CA PRO A 52 -9.75 7.62 15.51
C PRO A 52 -9.13 6.34 14.96
N CYS A 53 -8.18 6.46 14.04
CA CYS A 53 -7.49 5.33 13.43
C CYS A 53 -5.98 5.52 13.54
N SER A 54 -5.25 4.46 13.85
CA SER A 54 -3.78 4.41 13.79
C SER A 54 -3.34 3.19 12.97
N ILE A 55 -2.16 3.28 12.37
CA ILE A 55 -1.59 2.20 11.56
C ILE A 55 -0.48 1.51 12.35
N LEU A 56 -0.47 0.17 12.31
CA LEU A 56 0.54 -0.65 12.92
C LEU A 56 1.24 -1.53 11.86
N GLY A 57 2.55 -1.37 11.73
CA GLY A 57 3.38 -2.38 11.06
C GLY A 57 3.61 -3.58 12.00
N SER A 58 4.87 -3.97 12.20
CA SER A 58 5.22 -4.97 13.22
C SER A 58 5.33 -4.38 14.64
N GLY A 59 5.07 -3.08 14.82
CA GLY A 59 5.23 -2.39 16.11
C GLY A 59 6.68 -2.27 16.59
N SER A 60 7.67 -2.34 15.71
CA SER A 60 9.11 -2.24 16.03
C SER A 60 9.64 -0.81 16.20
N ASN A 61 8.82 0.21 15.90
CA ASN A 61 9.16 1.63 16.09
C ASN A 61 8.00 2.42 16.74
N SER A 62 7.06 1.75 17.41
CA SER A 62 5.87 2.38 17.99
C SER A 62 5.78 2.14 19.50
N VAL A 63 5.29 3.14 20.23
CA VAL A 63 4.97 3.04 21.66
C VAL A 63 3.57 3.59 21.91
N TYR A 64 2.63 2.72 22.31
CA TYR A 64 1.24 3.14 22.51
C TYR A 64 1.00 3.65 23.92
N SER A 65 0.15 4.67 24.08
CA SER A 65 -0.24 5.19 25.39
C SER A 65 -0.76 4.08 26.32
N ASP A 66 -0.52 4.24 27.62
CA ASP A 66 -1.08 3.35 28.66
C ASP A 66 -2.61 3.49 28.77
N GLU A 67 -3.18 4.57 28.23
CA GLU A 67 -4.63 4.76 28.12
C GLU A 67 -5.23 3.86 27.04
N ASN A 68 -6.45 3.38 27.25
CA ASN A 68 -7.15 2.58 26.25
C ASN A 68 -7.37 3.40 24.97
N PHE A 69 -7.09 2.77 23.83
CA PHE A 69 -7.27 3.38 22.51
C PHE A 69 -8.72 3.18 22.05
N SER A 70 -9.51 4.26 22.06
CA SER A 70 -10.95 4.22 21.81
C SER A 70 -11.35 3.91 20.36
N GLY A 71 -10.38 3.90 19.44
CA GLY A 71 -10.60 3.73 18.00
C GLY A 71 -10.14 2.40 17.43
N VAL A 72 -9.68 2.45 16.17
CA VAL A 72 -9.20 1.29 15.41
C VAL A 72 -7.68 1.33 15.23
N ILE A 73 -7.01 0.22 15.54
CA ILE A 73 -5.63 -0.02 15.09
C ILE A 73 -5.71 -0.90 13.84
N LEU A 74 -5.27 -0.40 12.70
CA LEU A 74 -5.19 -1.13 11.44
C LEU A 74 -3.78 -1.71 11.29
N SER A 75 -3.66 -3.03 11.39
CA SER A 75 -2.39 -3.74 11.20
C SER A 75 -2.21 -4.20 9.76
N LEU A 76 -1.00 -4.02 9.23
CA LEU A 76 -0.63 -4.47 7.88
C LEU A 76 -0.03 -5.90 7.87
N GLU A 77 -0.14 -6.66 8.96
CA GLU A 77 0.51 -7.97 9.11
C GLU A 77 0.11 -9.02 8.07
N ASN A 78 -1.12 -8.92 7.55
CA ASN A 78 -1.64 -9.83 6.51
C ASN A 78 -1.46 -9.33 5.07
N LEU A 79 -0.84 -8.15 4.86
CA LEU A 79 -0.45 -7.63 3.55
C LEU A 79 1.00 -8.03 3.24
N ASN A 80 1.27 -9.32 3.06
CA ASN A 80 2.62 -9.88 3.01
C ASN A 80 2.95 -10.65 1.73
N HIS A 81 2.26 -10.36 0.62
CA HIS A 81 2.60 -10.97 -0.67
C HIS A 81 3.75 -10.23 -1.37
N TRP A 82 4.44 -10.96 -2.24
CA TRP A 82 5.52 -10.43 -3.08
C TRP A 82 5.70 -11.27 -4.33
N PHE A 83 6.31 -10.68 -5.37
CA PHE A 83 6.68 -11.36 -6.61
C PHE A 83 7.68 -10.52 -7.42
N TRP A 84 8.48 -11.19 -8.22
CA TRP A 84 9.35 -10.55 -9.21
C TRP A 84 8.54 -10.15 -10.44
N GLU A 85 8.55 -8.86 -10.76
CA GLU A 85 7.96 -8.29 -11.98
C GLU A 85 8.84 -8.52 -13.20
N THR A 86 10.15 -8.43 -12.98
CA THR A 86 11.19 -8.82 -13.93
C THR A 86 12.32 -9.48 -13.15
N ASP A 87 13.42 -9.84 -13.82
CA ASP A 87 14.62 -10.33 -13.13
C ASP A 87 15.16 -9.27 -12.12
N GLU A 88 14.88 -7.97 -12.29
CA GLU A 88 15.43 -6.87 -11.47
C GLU A 88 14.42 -6.13 -10.59
N TYR A 89 13.13 -6.22 -10.89
CA TYR A 89 12.07 -5.53 -10.15
C TYR A 89 11.30 -6.49 -9.26
N LEU A 90 11.26 -6.21 -7.95
CA LEU A 90 10.53 -6.97 -6.95
C LEU A 90 9.40 -6.11 -6.39
N PHE A 91 8.15 -6.54 -6.57
CA PHE A 91 7.03 -5.95 -5.86
C PHE A 91 6.84 -6.63 -4.50
N VAL A 92 6.59 -5.85 -3.47
CA VAL A 92 6.27 -6.31 -2.12
C VAL A 92 5.08 -5.53 -1.56
N GLU A 93 4.17 -6.22 -0.90
CA GLU A 93 3.15 -5.58 -0.07
C GLU A 93 3.77 -5.01 1.22
N ALA A 94 3.12 -4.00 1.80
CA ALA A 94 3.66 -3.23 2.91
C ALA A 94 3.99 -4.03 4.19
N GLY A 95 3.36 -5.19 4.36
CA GLY A 95 3.54 -6.10 5.49
C GLY A 95 4.67 -7.13 5.31
N VAL A 96 5.30 -7.22 4.14
CA VAL A 96 6.48 -8.08 3.93
C VAL A 96 7.60 -7.61 4.85
N THR A 97 8.24 -8.55 5.55
CA THR A 97 9.26 -8.21 6.54
C THR A 97 10.58 -7.84 5.86
N ASN A 98 11.37 -6.99 6.53
CA ASN A 98 12.71 -6.63 6.01
C ASN A 98 13.65 -7.85 5.90
N THR A 99 13.47 -8.85 6.78
CA THR A 99 14.25 -10.10 6.75
C THR A 99 13.88 -10.94 5.54
N GLU A 100 12.58 -11.07 5.27
CA GLU A 100 12.07 -11.80 4.12
C GLU A 100 12.55 -11.18 2.80
N ILE A 101 12.57 -9.85 2.66
CA ILE A 101 13.14 -9.17 1.48
C ILE A 101 14.62 -9.54 1.27
N ALA A 102 15.42 -9.58 2.35
CA ALA A 102 16.82 -9.98 2.26
C ALA A 102 16.98 -11.44 1.80
N GLU A 103 16.13 -12.35 2.30
CA GLU A 103 16.13 -13.76 1.94
C GLU A 103 15.66 -14.00 0.50
N ILE A 104 14.60 -13.33 0.05
CA ILE A 104 14.11 -13.35 -1.35
C ILE A 104 15.25 -12.97 -2.30
N CYS A 105 15.93 -11.85 -2.01
CA CYS A 105 17.05 -11.39 -2.83
C CYS A 105 18.24 -12.36 -2.77
N MET A 106 18.55 -12.93 -1.61
CA MET A 106 19.62 -13.93 -1.47
C MET A 106 19.37 -15.16 -2.35
N VAL A 107 18.16 -15.73 -2.31
CA VAL A 107 17.77 -16.90 -3.12
C VAL A 107 17.82 -16.57 -4.61
N ALA A 108 17.45 -15.34 -5.00
CA ALA A 108 17.50 -14.86 -6.38
C ALA A 108 18.91 -14.41 -6.83
N ASN A 109 19.95 -14.51 -5.99
CA ASN A 109 21.29 -13.97 -6.25
C ASN A 109 21.31 -12.46 -6.55
N ARG A 110 20.44 -11.68 -5.90
CA ARG A 110 20.26 -10.24 -6.08
C ARG A 110 20.91 -9.45 -4.95
N ALA A 111 21.82 -8.54 -5.29
CA ALA A 111 22.49 -7.68 -4.34
C ALA A 111 21.65 -6.45 -3.97
N GLY A 112 21.87 -5.89 -2.78
CA GLY A 112 21.27 -4.62 -2.36
C GLY A 112 20.36 -4.69 -1.14
N ALA A 113 19.90 -5.88 -0.72
CA ALA A 113 18.98 -6.05 0.42
C ALA A 113 19.61 -6.74 1.65
N SER A 114 20.83 -7.28 1.58
CA SER A 114 21.40 -8.10 2.67
C SER A 114 21.56 -7.36 4.00
N TRP A 115 21.69 -6.02 3.98
CA TRP A 115 21.72 -5.17 5.18
C TRP A 115 20.39 -5.16 5.96
N MET A 116 19.28 -5.52 5.31
CA MET A 116 17.94 -5.58 5.89
C MET A 116 17.72 -6.82 6.75
N PHE A 117 18.60 -7.83 6.64
CA PHE A 117 18.46 -9.07 7.39
C PHE A 117 18.46 -8.80 8.90
N ARG A 118 17.46 -9.36 9.57
CA ARG A 118 17.20 -9.17 11.01
C ARG A 118 17.00 -7.70 11.41
N MET A 119 16.65 -6.81 10.48
CA MET A 119 16.13 -5.48 10.82
C MET A 119 14.64 -5.62 11.17
N PRO A 120 14.21 -5.40 12.42
CA PRO A 120 12.80 -5.52 12.78
C PRO A 120 11.94 -4.52 12.01
N GLY A 121 10.78 -4.95 11.52
CA GLY A 121 9.89 -4.09 10.75
C GLY A 121 9.38 -4.73 9.48
N GLN A 122 8.42 -4.03 8.88
CA GLN A 122 7.85 -4.35 7.58
C GLN A 122 8.14 -3.22 6.61
N VAL A 123 8.18 -3.53 5.32
CA VAL A 123 8.66 -2.61 4.28
C VAL A 123 7.85 -1.32 4.21
N GLY A 124 6.54 -1.34 4.48
CA GLY A 124 5.72 -0.12 4.50
C GLY A 124 6.17 0.88 5.58
N ALA A 125 6.49 0.37 6.78
CA ALA A 125 7.05 1.19 7.85
C ALA A 125 8.49 1.62 7.54
N SER A 126 9.28 0.75 6.90
CA SER A 126 10.64 1.08 6.45
C SER A 126 10.63 2.23 5.45
N VAL A 127 9.73 2.20 4.47
CA VAL A 127 9.53 3.30 3.50
C VAL A 127 9.11 4.57 4.22
N ARG A 128 8.08 4.52 5.09
CA ARG A 128 7.62 5.70 5.85
C ARG A 128 8.76 6.38 6.62
N MET A 129 9.66 5.59 7.20
CA MET A 129 10.76 6.07 8.03
C MET A 129 12.07 6.39 7.27
N ASN A 130 12.13 6.14 5.96
CA ASN A 130 13.39 6.02 5.22
C ASN A 130 14.43 5.18 6.00
N ALA A 131 14.05 3.95 6.37
CA ALA A 131 14.83 3.10 7.25
C ALA A 131 16.21 2.76 6.67
N ARG A 132 17.18 2.64 7.56
CA ARG A 132 18.59 2.46 7.21
C ARG A 132 19.37 1.74 8.30
N CYS A 133 20.29 0.87 7.90
CA CYS A 133 21.33 0.31 8.78
C CYS A 133 22.46 -0.30 7.94
N TYR A 134 23.64 -0.49 8.55
CA TYR A 134 24.81 -1.12 7.91
C TYR A 134 25.19 -0.55 6.54
N GLY A 135 25.06 0.77 6.37
CA GLY A 135 25.38 1.47 5.11
C GLY A 135 24.28 1.41 4.04
N GLY A 136 23.26 0.55 4.22
CA GLY A 136 22.09 0.51 3.35
C GLY A 136 20.96 1.44 3.81
N GLU A 137 20.17 1.90 2.85
CA GLU A 137 18.98 2.73 3.06
C GLU A 137 17.86 2.30 2.10
N ILE A 138 16.60 2.33 2.57
CA ILE A 138 15.45 1.88 1.77
C ILE A 138 15.28 2.68 0.47
N SER A 139 15.62 3.98 0.48
CA SER A 139 15.59 4.86 -0.69
C SER A 139 16.47 4.37 -1.85
N GLN A 140 17.53 3.62 -1.55
CA GLN A 140 18.47 3.10 -2.55
C GLN A 140 17.87 1.98 -3.40
N ILE A 141 16.84 1.30 -2.89
CA ILE A 141 16.24 0.14 -3.53
C ILE A 141 14.78 0.38 -3.93
N VAL A 142 14.11 1.41 -3.42
CA VAL A 142 12.73 1.74 -3.78
C VAL A 142 12.68 2.52 -5.08
N LYS A 143 11.81 2.11 -6.01
CA LYS A 143 11.51 2.90 -7.21
C LYS A 143 10.11 3.50 -7.24
N ASN A 144 9.10 2.77 -6.79
CA ASN A 144 7.74 3.28 -6.65
C ASN A 144 7.11 2.87 -5.32
N VAL A 145 6.23 3.72 -4.80
CA VAL A 145 5.47 3.49 -3.56
C VAL A 145 3.99 3.64 -3.87
N LEU A 146 3.21 2.60 -3.57
CA LEU A 146 1.75 2.64 -3.62
C LEU A 146 1.24 2.95 -2.21
N THR A 147 0.32 3.90 -2.13
CA THR A 147 -0.28 4.36 -0.87
C THR A 147 -1.80 4.36 -0.94
N ILE A 148 -2.46 4.33 0.22
CA ILE A 148 -3.88 4.62 0.39
C ILE A 148 -4.03 5.78 1.37
N ASP A 149 -4.73 6.85 0.97
CA ASP A 149 -5.01 7.98 1.87
C ASP A 149 -6.21 7.74 2.79
N HIS A 150 -6.46 8.65 3.74
CA HIS A 150 -7.56 8.53 4.69
C HIS A 150 -8.96 8.67 4.08
N TYR A 151 -9.08 8.95 2.80
CA TYR A 151 -10.35 8.83 2.08
C TYR A 151 -10.49 7.50 1.33
N GLY A 152 -9.45 6.65 1.37
CA GLY A 152 -9.39 5.38 0.68
C GLY A 152 -8.83 5.48 -0.73
N TYR A 153 -8.23 6.59 -1.16
CA TYR A 153 -7.71 6.72 -2.53
C TYR A 153 -6.32 6.13 -2.66
N ILE A 154 -6.14 5.31 -3.69
CA ILE A 154 -4.83 4.77 -4.07
C ILE A 154 -4.04 5.85 -4.80
N LYS A 155 -2.75 5.99 -4.46
CA LYS A 155 -1.80 6.86 -5.16
C LYS A 155 -0.48 6.14 -5.37
N THR A 156 0.18 6.43 -6.48
CA THR A 156 1.53 5.95 -6.77
C THR A 156 2.48 7.14 -6.76
N TYR A 157 3.61 6.98 -6.07
CA TYR A 157 4.69 7.96 -6.03
C TYR A 157 5.98 7.35 -6.56
N THR A 158 6.84 8.16 -7.15
CA THR A 158 8.23 7.81 -7.42
C THR A 158 9.07 7.91 -6.14
N SER A 159 10.25 7.31 -6.15
CA SER A 159 11.22 7.43 -5.07
C SER A 159 11.56 8.90 -4.76
N GLU A 160 11.74 9.71 -5.80
CA GLU A 160 12.12 11.12 -5.73
C GLU A 160 11.02 12.00 -5.08
N GLU A 161 9.74 11.61 -5.20
CA GLU A 161 8.61 12.29 -4.55
C GLU A 161 8.47 11.94 -3.05
N ILE A 162 9.03 10.80 -2.62
CA ILE A 162 8.90 10.29 -1.25
C ILE A 162 10.09 10.68 -0.38
N PHE A 163 11.32 10.41 -0.82
CA PHE A 163 12.50 10.51 0.04
C PHE A 163 13.14 11.90 -0.04
N GLN A 164 13.18 12.61 1.09
CA GLN A 164 13.67 13.99 1.17
C GLN A 164 15.00 14.14 1.92
N GLY A 165 15.53 13.04 2.46
CA GLY A 165 16.81 13.04 3.17
C GLY A 165 16.89 12.00 4.29
N TYR A 166 17.81 12.24 5.23
CA TYR A 166 18.08 11.35 6.36
C TYR A 166 16.84 11.15 7.24
N LYS A 167 16.29 9.93 7.24
CA LYS A 167 15.08 9.56 8.02
C LYS A 167 13.95 10.58 7.83
N LEU A 168 13.78 11.05 6.60
CA LEU A 168 12.78 12.06 6.24
C LEU A 168 12.08 11.63 4.94
N THR A 169 10.74 11.53 5.02
CA THR A 169 9.89 11.29 3.85
C THR A 169 8.68 12.22 3.86
N THR A 170 8.12 12.47 2.67
CA THR A 170 6.87 13.23 2.57
C THR A 170 5.69 12.52 3.25
N LEU A 171 5.77 11.20 3.45
CA LEU A 171 4.71 10.39 4.06
C LEU A 171 4.59 10.58 5.58
N MET A 172 5.65 11.03 6.26
CA MET A 172 5.62 11.29 7.71
C MET A 172 4.57 12.33 8.09
N HIS A 173 4.28 13.26 7.18
CA HIS A 173 3.34 14.37 7.38
C HIS A 173 2.03 14.20 6.61
N LYS A 174 1.84 13.08 5.90
CA LYS A 174 0.62 12.78 5.14
C LYS A 174 -0.19 11.67 5.83
N PRO A 175 -1.53 11.79 5.87
CA PRO A 175 -2.42 10.73 6.33
C PRO A 175 -2.56 9.66 5.24
N GLU A 176 -1.45 8.97 4.95
CA GLU A 176 -1.35 7.96 3.89
C GLU A 176 -0.65 6.70 4.43
N ILE A 177 -1.20 5.55 4.05
CA ILE A 177 -0.72 4.21 4.37
C ILE A 177 0.10 3.72 3.19
N VAL A 178 1.36 3.33 3.38
CA VAL A 178 2.06 2.54 2.34
C VAL A 178 1.42 1.17 2.28
N VAL A 179 1.03 0.74 1.08
CA VAL A 179 0.37 -0.56 0.88
C VAL A 179 1.14 -1.49 -0.06
N GLY A 180 1.99 -0.95 -0.92
CA GLY A 180 2.86 -1.73 -1.80
C GLY A 180 4.09 -0.93 -2.21
N VAL A 181 5.16 -1.63 -2.56
CA VAL A 181 6.45 -1.02 -2.90
C VAL A 181 7.07 -1.80 -4.05
N ARG A 182 7.51 -1.09 -5.09
CA ARG A 182 8.34 -1.65 -6.15
C ARG A 182 9.81 -1.38 -5.80
N LEU A 183 10.56 -2.46 -5.64
CA LEU A 183 11.99 -2.47 -5.35
C LEU A 183 12.79 -2.81 -6.62
N PHE A 184 14.00 -2.29 -6.74
CA PHE A 184 14.88 -2.45 -7.88
C PHE A 184 16.27 -2.96 -7.46
N PHE A 185 16.71 -4.07 -8.06
CA PHE A 185 17.95 -4.77 -7.75
C PHE A 185 18.73 -5.12 -9.04
N PRO A 186 19.46 -4.17 -9.62
CA PRO A 186 20.13 -4.37 -10.92
C PRO A 186 21.32 -5.33 -10.86
N ASN A 187 21.96 -5.46 -9.69
CA ASN A 187 23.20 -6.19 -9.55
C ASN A 187 22.98 -7.61 -9.04
N LYS A 188 23.70 -8.58 -9.63
CA LYS A 188 23.76 -9.95 -9.12
C LYS A 188 24.97 -10.16 -8.22
N LEU A 189 24.82 -11.00 -7.21
CA LEU A 189 25.90 -11.47 -6.35
C LEU A 189 25.58 -12.89 -5.87
N ALA A 190 26.59 -13.76 -5.81
CA ALA A 190 26.42 -15.13 -5.34
C ALA A 190 25.78 -15.19 -3.95
N ALA A 191 24.78 -16.07 -3.77
CA ALA A 191 24.03 -16.25 -2.53
C ALA A 191 24.94 -16.41 -1.31
N GLU A 192 26.07 -17.11 -1.43
CA GLU A 192 27.05 -17.31 -0.35
C GLU A 192 27.62 -15.98 0.17
N LYS A 193 27.91 -15.02 -0.72
CA LYS A 193 28.41 -13.70 -0.32
C LYS A 193 27.32 -12.86 0.34
N LEU A 194 26.08 -12.97 -0.15
CA LEU A 194 24.92 -12.30 0.44
C LEU A 194 24.64 -12.85 1.85
N LEU A 195 24.60 -14.18 2.00
CA LEU A 195 24.43 -14.86 3.28
C LEU A 195 25.55 -14.48 4.27
N LYS A 196 26.80 -14.44 3.82
CA LYS A 196 27.92 -13.99 4.66
C LYS A 196 27.69 -12.58 5.20
N HIS A 197 27.23 -11.64 4.38
CA HIS A 197 26.92 -10.29 4.84
C HIS A 197 25.74 -10.26 5.82
N MET A 198 24.68 -11.03 5.53
CA MET A 198 23.51 -11.17 6.41
C MET A 198 23.91 -11.68 7.80
N LEU A 199 24.76 -12.70 7.88
CA LEU A 199 25.25 -13.26 9.14
C LEU A 199 26.15 -12.26 9.91
N ILE A 200 26.97 -11.47 9.22
CA ILE A 200 27.75 -10.39 9.85
C ILE A 200 26.82 -9.36 10.50
N CYS A 201 25.76 -8.95 9.80
CA CYS A 201 24.75 -8.03 10.33
C CYS A 201 24.06 -8.62 11.57
N GLU A 202 23.65 -9.89 11.53
CA GLU A 202 23.02 -10.57 12.66
C GLU A 202 23.97 -10.67 13.88
N GLU A 203 25.22 -11.05 13.67
CA GLU A 203 26.22 -11.17 14.74
C GLU A 203 26.43 -9.84 15.46
N ASP A 204 26.53 -8.72 14.72
CA ASP A 204 26.64 -7.38 15.30
C ASP A 204 25.41 -7.02 16.16
N ARG A 205 24.20 -7.36 15.72
CA ARG A 205 22.97 -7.14 16.52
C ARG A 205 22.97 -7.93 17.83
N HIS A 206 23.45 -9.17 17.79
CA HIS A 206 23.58 -10.00 18.99
C HIS A 206 24.64 -9.46 19.95
N LYS A 207 25.79 -9.00 19.44
CA LYS A 207 26.84 -8.35 20.23
C LYS A 207 26.32 -7.10 20.94
N LYS A 208 25.52 -6.28 20.24
CA LYS A 208 24.88 -5.06 20.79
C LYS A 208 23.61 -5.32 21.61
N LYS A 209 23.21 -6.59 21.77
CA LYS A 209 22.03 -7.00 22.56
C LYS A 209 20.73 -6.33 22.10
N HIS A 210 20.58 -6.08 20.80
CA HIS A 210 19.39 -5.43 20.24
C HIS A 210 18.09 -6.21 20.50
N PHE A 211 18.16 -7.53 20.72
CA PHE A 211 17.01 -8.40 20.93
C PHE A 211 16.92 -8.97 22.35
N PHE A 212 17.72 -8.46 23.30
CA PHE A 212 17.81 -9.03 24.64
C PHE A 212 16.56 -8.76 25.49
N LEU A 213 16.02 -7.54 25.40
CA LEU A 213 14.82 -7.11 26.11
C LEU A 213 13.89 -6.33 25.17
N PRO A 214 12.57 -6.29 25.47
CA PRO A 214 11.60 -5.58 24.63
C PRO A 214 12.00 -4.11 24.45
N SER A 215 12.17 -3.69 23.20
CA SER A 215 12.54 -2.33 22.80
C SER A 215 12.21 -2.07 21.33
N CYS A 216 12.19 -0.79 20.93
CA CYS A 216 11.97 -0.37 19.54
C CYS A 216 13.22 0.26 18.90
N GLY A 217 14.41 -0.25 19.25
CA GLY A 217 15.65 0.26 18.67
C GLY A 217 16.09 1.60 19.27
N SER A 218 16.73 2.44 18.42
CA SER A 218 17.20 3.76 18.80
C SER A 218 16.03 4.68 19.17
N THR A 219 16.13 5.31 20.33
CA THR A 219 15.10 6.22 20.87
C THR A 219 15.12 7.55 20.13
N PHE A 220 16.32 8.08 19.85
CA PHE A 220 16.53 9.35 19.16
C PHE A 220 17.25 9.16 17.81
N LYS A 221 16.93 10.04 16.86
CA LYS A 221 17.73 10.20 15.63
C LYS A 221 19.13 10.69 15.98
N ASN A 222 20.09 10.46 15.09
CA ASN A 222 21.38 11.10 15.19
C ASN A 222 21.26 12.57 14.76
N ASN A 223 21.86 13.48 15.54
CA ASN A 223 22.06 14.86 15.12
C ASN A 223 23.50 15.02 14.62
N TYR A 224 23.69 14.98 13.29
CA TYR A 224 25.02 15.03 12.68
C TYR A 224 25.72 16.38 12.85
N SER A 225 25.02 17.46 13.20
CA SER A 225 25.68 18.75 13.49
C SER A 225 26.50 18.72 14.78
N VAL A 226 26.18 17.79 15.70
CA VAL A 226 26.94 17.57 16.94
C VAL A 226 28.22 16.74 16.67
N GLY A 227 28.36 16.15 15.48
CA GLY A 227 29.54 15.39 15.09
C GLY A 227 29.70 14.01 15.76
N LYS A 228 28.74 13.59 16.60
CA LYS A 228 28.73 12.29 17.28
C LYS A 228 27.35 11.62 17.20
N PRO A 229 27.28 10.27 17.15
CA PRO A 229 26.00 9.55 17.24
C PRO A 229 25.31 9.73 18.59
N SER A 230 23.98 9.72 18.62
CA SER A 230 23.20 9.93 19.86
C SER A 230 23.49 8.88 20.93
N GLY A 231 23.81 7.64 20.53
CA GLY A 231 24.24 6.60 21.47
C GLY A 231 25.54 6.94 22.18
N GLN A 232 26.51 7.56 21.50
CA GLN A 232 27.75 8.00 22.12
C GLN A 232 27.51 9.21 23.02
N ILE A 233 26.66 10.14 22.59
CA ILE A 233 26.26 11.30 23.40
C ILE A 233 25.72 10.85 24.76
N PHE A 234 24.76 9.92 24.78
CA PHE A 234 24.18 9.45 26.04
C PHE A 234 25.13 8.60 26.90
N ASP A 235 26.09 7.92 26.28
CA ASP A 235 27.13 7.18 26.98
C ASP A 235 28.10 8.13 27.71
N GLU A 236 28.58 9.16 27.03
CA GLU A 236 29.44 10.21 27.60
C GLU A 236 28.74 10.99 28.72
N LEU A 237 27.41 11.15 28.63
CA LEU A 237 26.58 11.74 29.67
C LEU A 237 26.30 10.79 30.86
N GLY A 238 26.84 9.57 30.84
CA GLY A 238 26.70 8.58 31.91
C GLY A 238 25.27 8.09 32.10
N LEU A 239 24.47 7.99 31.03
CA LEU A 239 23.05 7.63 31.13
C LEU A 239 22.75 6.13 31.08
N LYS A 240 23.73 5.29 30.76
CA LYS A 240 23.56 3.82 30.79
C LYS A 240 23.08 3.37 32.16
N GLY A 241 22.05 2.53 32.19
CA GLY A 241 21.46 2.02 33.42
C GLY A 241 20.54 2.97 34.16
N LEU A 242 20.33 4.20 33.67
CA LEU A 242 19.35 5.10 34.26
C LEU A 242 17.96 4.48 34.17
N LYS A 243 17.21 4.52 35.28
CA LYS A 243 15.87 3.94 35.40
C LYS A 243 14.82 4.98 35.73
N VAL A 244 13.63 4.78 35.16
CA VAL A 244 12.37 5.39 35.61
C VAL A 244 11.33 4.28 35.61
N GLY A 245 10.68 4.02 36.74
CA GLY A 245 9.78 2.88 36.88
C GLY A 245 10.47 1.57 36.47
N ALA A 246 9.88 0.84 35.52
CA ALA A 246 10.49 -0.36 34.95
C ALA A 246 11.14 -0.15 33.57
N ALA A 247 11.30 1.11 33.11
CA ALA A 247 12.09 1.44 31.93
C ALA A 247 13.55 1.71 32.30
N GLU A 248 14.51 1.19 31.51
CA GLU A 248 15.95 1.34 31.76
C GLU A 248 16.71 1.69 30.47
N VAL A 249 17.65 2.62 30.53
CA VAL A 249 18.61 2.85 29.43
C VAL A 249 19.56 1.66 29.34
N SER A 250 19.67 1.04 28.16
CA SER A 250 20.50 -0.13 27.93
C SER A 250 21.95 0.07 28.35
N GLN A 251 22.49 -0.89 29.08
CA GLN A 251 23.91 -0.95 29.45
C GLN A 251 24.84 -1.17 28.24
N PHE A 252 24.32 -1.71 27.13
CA PHE A 252 25.11 -2.01 25.94
C PHE A 252 25.00 -0.92 24.87
N HIS A 253 23.90 -0.17 24.83
CA HIS A 253 23.67 0.87 23.82
C HIS A 253 22.82 2.02 24.38
N ALA A 254 23.45 3.14 24.74
CA ALA A 254 22.78 4.21 25.51
C ALA A 254 21.65 4.97 24.77
N ASN A 255 21.43 4.72 23.47
CA ASN A 255 20.25 5.19 22.74
C ASN A 255 19.07 4.20 22.77
N PHE A 256 19.18 3.05 23.43
CA PHE A 256 18.10 2.08 23.56
C PHE A 256 17.52 2.18 24.96
N VAL A 257 16.19 2.22 25.04
CA VAL A 257 15.46 2.07 26.30
C VAL A 257 14.81 0.70 26.30
N TRP A 258 14.98 -0.05 27.38
CA TRP A 258 14.41 -1.37 27.55
C TRP A 258 13.19 -1.34 28.45
N ASN A 259 12.22 -2.20 28.13
CA ASN A 259 11.20 -2.64 29.06
C ASN A 259 11.78 -3.76 29.94
N MET A 260 11.92 -3.53 31.26
CA MET A 260 12.43 -4.55 32.19
C MET A 260 11.36 -5.60 32.60
N GLY A 261 10.20 -5.61 31.94
CA GLY A 261 9.15 -6.63 32.08
C GLY A 261 7.77 -6.03 32.36
N SER A 262 7.71 -4.93 33.12
CA SER A 262 6.47 -4.26 33.53
C SER A 262 6.48 -2.75 33.30
N ALA A 263 7.35 -2.26 32.41
CA ALA A 263 7.44 -0.84 32.12
C ALA A 263 6.15 -0.33 31.48
N LYS A 264 5.74 0.87 31.89
CA LYS A 264 4.66 1.60 31.26
C LYS A 264 5.20 2.56 30.21
N THR A 265 4.35 2.95 29.26
CA THR A 265 4.71 3.97 28.26
C THR A 265 5.10 5.29 28.93
N LYS A 266 4.41 5.67 30.02
CA LYS A 266 4.78 6.83 30.83
C LYS A 266 6.21 6.76 31.37
N ASP A 267 6.68 5.58 31.80
CA ASP A 267 8.02 5.37 32.33
C ASP A 267 9.08 5.63 31.26
N MET A 268 8.89 5.01 30.09
CA MET A 268 9.76 5.16 28.94
C MET A 268 9.81 6.62 28.46
N LEU A 269 8.67 7.31 28.37
CA LEU A 269 8.61 8.71 27.93
C LEU A 269 9.22 9.67 28.95
N ASN A 270 9.06 9.43 30.26
CA ASN A 270 9.75 10.21 31.29
C ASN A 270 11.27 10.06 31.17
N LEU A 271 11.75 8.83 30.95
CA LEU A 271 13.18 8.57 30.76
C LEU A 271 13.70 9.27 29.49
N THR A 272 12.92 9.20 28.40
CA THR A 272 13.17 9.92 27.14
C THR A 272 13.29 11.44 27.36
N ALA A 273 12.37 12.03 28.13
CA ALA A 273 12.42 13.46 28.47
C ALA A 273 13.69 13.83 29.24
N ILE A 274 14.11 13.01 30.21
CA ILE A 274 15.36 13.21 30.97
C ILE A 274 16.57 13.15 30.04
N MET A 275 16.64 12.13 29.17
CA MET A 275 17.72 11.96 28.20
C MET A 275 17.83 13.19 27.27
N ARG A 276 16.70 13.59 26.66
CA ARG A 276 16.64 14.77 25.77
C ARG A 276 17.06 16.05 26.48
N SER A 277 16.56 16.27 27.69
CA SER A 277 16.89 17.47 28.48
C SER A 277 18.37 17.51 28.85
N LYS A 278 18.98 16.37 29.21
CA LYS A 278 20.39 16.31 29.59
C LYS A 278 21.31 16.59 28.40
N ALA A 279 21.03 15.98 27.25
CA ALA A 279 21.76 16.23 26.01
C ALA A 279 21.71 17.70 25.58
N LYS A 280 20.53 18.33 25.67
CA LYS A 280 20.40 19.76 25.38
C LYS A 280 21.15 20.63 26.40
N LYS A 281 21.05 20.35 27.70
CA LYS A 281 21.66 21.18 28.74
C LYS A 281 23.18 21.11 28.76
N GLU A 282 23.75 19.91 28.62
CA GLU A 282 25.19 19.69 28.81
C GLU A 282 26.00 19.83 27.52
N LEU A 283 25.39 19.56 26.36
CA LEU A 283 26.09 19.52 25.07
C LEU A 283 25.44 20.39 23.99
N ASN A 284 24.38 21.13 24.32
CA ASN A 284 23.56 21.86 23.35
C ASN A 284 23.08 20.99 22.18
N ALA A 285 22.94 19.67 22.41
CA ALA A 285 22.54 18.71 21.42
C ALA A 285 21.01 18.61 21.36
N GLU A 286 20.40 19.24 20.36
CA GLU A 286 18.96 19.11 20.11
C GLU A 286 18.68 17.79 19.39
N LEU A 287 18.19 16.80 20.14
CA LEU A 287 17.89 15.47 19.62
C LEU A 287 16.38 15.33 19.33
N GLU A 288 16.09 14.79 18.15
CA GLU A 288 14.73 14.46 17.71
C GLU A 288 14.36 13.03 18.10
N LEU A 289 13.14 12.86 18.61
CA LEU A 289 12.60 11.54 18.91
C LEU A 289 12.42 10.73 17.61
N GLU A 290 12.82 9.46 17.63
CA GLU A 290 12.68 8.55 16.49
C GLU A 290 11.56 7.52 16.71
N VAL A 291 11.45 7.00 17.93
CA VAL A 291 10.31 6.16 18.33
C VAL A 291 9.02 6.95 18.17
N GLN A 292 7.96 6.30 17.70
CA GLN A 292 6.67 6.92 17.39
C GLN A 292 5.65 6.67 18.51
N PRO A 293 5.35 7.66 19.37
CA PRO A 293 4.26 7.56 20.33
C PRO A 293 2.91 7.56 19.60
N VAL A 294 1.99 6.71 20.04
CA VAL A 294 0.64 6.61 19.47
C VAL A 294 -0.39 6.63 20.58
N GLY A 295 -1.39 7.50 20.47
CA GLY A 295 -2.49 7.61 21.42
C GLY A 295 -2.54 8.97 22.12
N LEU A 296 -3.22 9.00 23.27
CA LEU A 296 -3.50 10.22 24.02
C LEU A 296 -2.46 10.42 25.13
N PHE A 297 -1.86 11.62 25.17
CA PHE A 297 -0.80 11.97 26.12
C PHE A 297 -1.05 13.32 26.80
N PRO A 298 -0.60 13.52 28.06
CA PRO A 298 -0.58 14.84 28.67
C PRO A 298 0.25 15.85 27.86
N LYS A 299 -0.20 17.11 27.78
CA LYS A 299 0.47 18.18 27.03
C LYS A 299 1.92 18.40 27.45
N GLU A 300 2.20 18.27 28.74
CA GLU A 300 3.57 18.38 29.29
C GLU A 300 4.50 17.30 28.70
N MET A 301 4.03 16.05 28.61
CA MET A 301 4.80 14.95 28.05
C MET A 301 5.06 15.12 26.55
N TYR A 302 4.03 15.58 25.83
CA TYR A 302 4.11 15.92 24.41
C TYR A 302 5.27 16.89 24.12
N GLN A 303 5.38 17.98 24.89
CA GLN A 303 6.43 18.98 24.74
C GLN A 303 7.81 18.49 25.21
N LYS A 304 7.87 17.83 26.38
CA LYS A 304 9.13 17.36 26.96
C LYS A 304 9.83 16.32 26.07
N CYS A 305 9.07 15.46 25.41
CA CYS A 305 9.60 14.45 24.49
C CYS A 305 9.86 14.98 23.07
N GLY A 306 9.38 16.18 22.72
CA GLY A 306 9.53 16.73 21.36
C GLY A 306 8.61 16.08 20.34
N MET A 307 7.40 15.67 20.77
CA MET A 307 6.46 14.95 19.91
C MET A 307 5.86 15.84 18.81
N GLU A 308 5.97 17.16 18.94
CA GLU A 308 5.56 18.14 17.93
C GLU A 308 6.24 17.96 16.57
N ASN A 309 7.42 17.34 16.55
CA ASN A 309 8.18 17.11 15.32
C ASN A 309 7.80 15.80 14.61
N LEU A 310 6.89 15.00 15.18
CA LEU A 310 6.53 13.67 14.67
C LEU A 310 5.36 13.67 13.67
N GLY A 311 4.71 14.82 13.50
CA GLY A 311 3.57 14.97 12.61
C GLY A 311 2.37 15.65 13.29
N PRO A 312 1.17 15.58 12.68
CA PRO A 312 0.00 16.24 13.23
C PRO A 312 -0.40 15.66 14.59
N SER A 313 -0.91 16.54 15.46
CA SER A 313 -1.49 16.17 16.76
C SER A 313 -2.83 16.88 16.96
N TYR A 314 -3.70 16.29 17.78
CA TYR A 314 -5.05 16.82 18.02
C TYR A 314 -5.30 16.97 19.52
N GLU A 315 -5.96 18.04 19.93
CA GLU A 315 -6.31 18.26 21.33
C GLU A 315 -7.70 17.68 21.63
N ASN A 316 -7.87 17.06 22.79
CA ASN A 316 -9.19 16.68 23.29
C ASN A 316 -9.76 17.76 24.22
N GLU A 317 -11.01 17.57 24.67
CA GLU A 317 -11.71 18.50 25.58
C GLU A 317 -11.03 18.71 26.94
N HIS A 318 -10.08 17.85 27.30
CA HIS A 318 -9.32 17.92 28.56
C HIS A 318 -7.88 18.40 28.37
N GLY A 319 -7.52 18.95 27.20
CA GLY A 319 -6.20 19.51 26.93
C GLY A 319 -5.07 18.48 26.72
N LYS A 320 -5.39 17.19 26.62
CA LYS A 320 -4.45 16.13 26.23
C LYS A 320 -4.26 16.11 24.71
N LYS A 321 -3.12 15.61 24.25
CA LYS A 321 -2.73 15.54 22.84
C LYS A 321 -2.78 14.12 22.30
N TRP A 322 -3.56 13.90 21.25
CA TRP A 322 -3.49 12.74 20.38
C TRP A 322 -2.27 12.84 19.47
N VAL A 323 -1.47 11.78 19.41
CA VAL A 323 -0.25 11.68 18.60
C VAL A 323 -0.29 10.36 17.79
N GLY A 324 0.33 10.35 16.62
CA GLY A 324 0.55 9.14 15.83
C GLY A 324 -0.72 8.59 15.16
N LEU A 325 -1.75 9.43 14.97
CA LEU A 325 -3.00 9.03 14.32
C LEU A 325 -2.89 9.15 12.81
N PHE A 326 -3.50 8.19 12.12
CA PHE A 326 -3.77 8.25 10.69
C PHE A 326 -5.02 9.07 10.39
N TYR A 327 -6.05 8.94 11.23
CA TYR A 327 -7.29 9.69 11.13
C TYR A 327 -7.80 10.08 12.51
N TYR A 328 -8.34 11.30 12.64
CA TYR A 328 -9.02 11.78 13.84
C TYR A 328 -10.35 12.44 13.44
N PRO A 329 -11.49 12.11 14.07
CA PRO A 329 -12.82 12.57 13.62
C PRO A 329 -12.99 14.09 13.58
N ASN A 330 -12.37 14.79 14.53
CA ASN A 330 -12.45 16.24 14.65
C ASN A 330 -11.23 16.95 14.03
N SER A 331 -10.43 16.25 13.23
CA SER A 331 -9.38 16.92 12.48
C SER A 331 -10.03 17.78 11.41
N PHE A 332 -9.92 19.11 11.56
CA PHE A 332 -9.97 20.01 10.41
C PHE A 332 -8.71 19.76 9.58
N VAL A 333 -8.63 18.60 8.92
CA VAL A 333 -7.85 18.56 7.69
C VAL A 333 -8.67 19.45 6.79
N THR A 334 -8.28 20.73 6.69
CA THR A 334 -8.61 21.60 5.56
C THR A 334 -8.64 20.65 4.39
N LYS A 335 -9.79 20.50 3.70
CA LYS A 335 -9.83 19.81 2.41
C LYS A 335 -8.61 20.38 1.70
N LEU A 336 -7.53 19.61 1.61
CA LEU A 336 -6.42 19.94 0.75
C LEU A 336 -7.12 19.84 -0.59
N PHE A 337 -7.62 20.99 -1.04
CA PHE A 337 -7.90 21.23 -2.42
C PHE A 337 -6.58 20.84 -3.06
N TYR A 338 -6.56 19.64 -3.63
CA TYR A 338 -5.43 19.15 -4.37
C TYR A 338 -5.29 20.15 -5.51
N SER A 339 -4.46 21.16 -5.30
CA SER A 339 -4.33 22.32 -6.19
C SER A 339 -3.35 22.07 -7.33
N ASN A 340 -2.91 20.82 -7.53
CA ASN A 340 -2.21 20.48 -8.75
C ASN A 340 -3.27 20.06 -9.77
N ASN A 341 -3.78 21.07 -10.48
CA ASN A 341 -4.53 20.96 -11.73
C ASN A 341 -3.59 20.60 -12.92
N GLU A 342 -2.45 19.96 -12.65
CA GLU A 342 -1.54 19.51 -13.69
C GLU A 342 -2.02 18.16 -14.23
N PHE A 343 -2.29 18.14 -15.53
CA PHE A 343 -2.66 16.96 -16.30
C PHE A 343 -1.63 16.77 -17.44
N PRO A 344 -1.34 15.53 -17.88
CA PRO A 344 -1.98 14.27 -17.52
C PRO A 344 -1.59 13.73 -16.13
N LYS A 345 -2.52 13.08 -15.44
CA LYS A 345 -2.37 12.58 -14.06
C LYS A 345 -2.67 11.09 -13.98
N ILE A 346 -1.72 10.29 -13.55
CA ILE A 346 -1.93 8.84 -13.34
C ILE A 346 -2.86 8.65 -12.14
N LEU A 347 -4.05 8.08 -12.37
CA LEU A 347 -5.01 7.71 -11.32
C LEU A 347 -4.71 6.32 -10.75
N TYR A 348 -4.20 5.42 -11.60
CA TYR A 348 -3.81 4.08 -11.22
C TYR A 348 -2.73 3.55 -12.17
N GLU A 349 -1.76 2.80 -11.63
CA GLU A 349 -0.85 1.96 -12.43
C GLU A 349 -0.48 0.72 -11.62
N GLY A 350 -0.59 -0.47 -12.22
CA GLY A 350 -0.26 -1.73 -11.54
C GLY A 350 -0.25 -2.94 -12.47
N PRO A 351 0.34 -4.07 -12.05
CA PRO A 351 0.36 -5.29 -12.85
C PRO A 351 -0.98 -6.06 -12.79
N PHE A 352 -1.10 -7.07 -13.64
CA PHE A 352 -2.19 -8.05 -13.62
C PHE A 352 -1.87 -9.27 -12.74
N PHE A 353 -2.81 -9.63 -11.87
CA PHE A 353 -2.68 -10.70 -10.87
C PHE A 353 -3.64 -11.86 -11.15
N GLU A 354 -3.21 -13.10 -10.93
CA GLU A 354 -4.02 -14.27 -11.29
C GLU A 354 -5.30 -14.34 -10.45
N TYR A 355 -6.42 -14.65 -11.09
CA TYR A 355 -7.72 -14.78 -10.43
C TYR A 355 -7.83 -16.07 -9.59
N PHE A 356 -7.16 -17.15 -10.01
CA PHE A 356 -7.29 -18.49 -9.44
C PHE A 356 -5.94 -19.08 -9.02
N GLN A 357 -5.87 -19.50 -7.75
CA GLN A 357 -4.88 -20.42 -7.16
C GLN A 357 -3.57 -19.84 -6.60
N THR A 358 -3.07 -20.60 -5.62
CA THR A 358 -1.70 -20.63 -5.13
C THR A 358 -0.97 -21.82 -5.77
N PRO A 359 0.35 -21.74 -6.04
CA PRO A 359 1.19 -20.56 -5.85
C PRO A 359 1.00 -19.56 -7.00
N PHE A 360 1.26 -18.29 -6.69
CA PHE A 360 1.18 -17.13 -7.57
C PHE A 360 1.72 -17.41 -8.99
N ASN A 361 0.85 -17.47 -10.01
CA ASN A 361 1.25 -17.42 -11.43
C ASN A 361 0.69 -16.18 -12.13
N GLY A 362 0.84 -14.99 -11.52
CA GLY A 362 0.51 -13.68 -12.10
C GLY A 362 1.15 -13.42 -13.49
N ARG A 363 0.71 -12.36 -14.18
CA ARG A 363 1.41 -11.80 -15.36
C ARG A 363 1.99 -10.44 -15.02
N PRO A 364 3.03 -10.40 -14.15
CA PRO A 364 3.57 -9.16 -13.68
C PRO A 364 4.41 -8.45 -14.74
N ASP A 365 4.67 -9.10 -15.86
CA ASP A 365 5.18 -8.53 -17.09
C ASP A 365 4.15 -7.67 -17.84
N VAL A 366 2.86 -7.79 -17.49
CA VAL A 366 1.76 -7.01 -18.09
C VAL A 366 1.18 -6.03 -17.07
N PHE A 367 1.18 -4.75 -17.41
CA PHE A 367 0.70 -3.64 -16.59
C PHE A 367 -0.52 -2.99 -17.17
N VAL A 368 -1.32 -2.37 -16.31
CA VAL A 368 -2.37 -1.44 -16.70
C VAL A 368 -2.13 -0.09 -16.04
N SER A 369 -2.39 0.99 -16.76
CA SER A 369 -2.40 2.37 -16.26
C SER A 369 -3.68 3.04 -16.68
N LEU A 370 -4.28 3.79 -15.76
CA LEU A 370 -5.41 4.67 -15.99
C LEU A 370 -5.00 6.09 -15.64
N CYS A 371 -5.06 6.97 -16.64
CA CYS A 371 -4.59 8.34 -16.56
C CYS A 371 -5.72 9.31 -16.87
N GLN A 372 -5.84 10.39 -16.10
CA GLN A 372 -6.73 11.50 -16.36
C GLN A 372 -5.99 12.57 -17.17
N LEU A 373 -6.48 12.91 -18.36
CA LEU A 373 -5.81 13.79 -19.34
C LEU A 373 -6.16 15.27 -19.18
N ILE A 374 -7.33 15.59 -18.64
CA ILE A 374 -7.82 16.95 -18.38
C ILE A 374 -8.68 16.95 -17.10
N SER A 375 -8.95 18.14 -16.54
CA SER A 375 -9.81 18.26 -15.37
C SER A 375 -11.23 17.77 -15.65
N LEU A 376 -11.92 17.28 -14.62
CA LEU A 376 -13.32 16.89 -14.70
C LEU A 376 -14.20 18.09 -15.08
N GLU A 377 -13.84 19.29 -14.66
CA GLU A 377 -14.53 20.52 -15.04
C GLU A 377 -14.38 20.82 -16.54
N ASP A 378 -13.16 20.73 -17.07
CA ASP A 378 -12.89 20.93 -18.50
C ASP A 378 -13.52 19.84 -19.35
N ALA A 379 -13.53 18.60 -18.85
CA ALA A 379 -14.19 17.47 -19.48
C ALA A 379 -15.71 17.66 -19.53
N LYS A 380 -16.34 18.20 -18.47
CA LYS A 380 -17.77 18.57 -18.48
C LYS A 380 -18.06 19.70 -19.47
N LYS A 381 -17.19 20.72 -19.55
CA LYS A 381 -17.32 21.83 -20.51
C LYS A 381 -17.08 21.39 -21.96
N ASN A 382 -16.19 20.43 -22.18
CA ASN A 382 -15.80 19.93 -23.50
C ASN A 382 -15.93 18.41 -23.56
N PRO A 383 -17.16 17.87 -23.57
CA PRO A 383 -17.41 16.45 -23.29
C PRO A 383 -16.95 15.47 -24.37
N ALA A 384 -16.48 15.97 -25.51
CA ALA A 384 -15.87 15.20 -26.59
C ALA A 384 -14.32 15.18 -26.55
N LYS A 385 -13.67 15.93 -25.65
CA LYS A 385 -12.21 15.87 -25.51
C LYS A 385 -11.78 14.56 -24.80
N PRO A 386 -10.62 13.99 -25.13
CA PRO A 386 -10.02 12.91 -24.36
C PRO A 386 -9.91 13.29 -22.88
N PHE A 387 -10.53 12.49 -22.03
CA PHE A 387 -10.67 12.73 -20.60
C PHE A 387 -9.92 11.70 -19.77
N LEU A 388 -10.19 10.41 -19.96
CA LEU A 388 -9.42 9.32 -19.36
C LEU A 388 -8.66 8.55 -20.44
N GLN A 389 -7.50 8.01 -20.11
CA GLN A 389 -6.69 7.16 -20.95
C GLN A 389 -6.35 5.88 -20.19
N TRP A 390 -6.79 4.77 -20.74
CA TRP A 390 -6.36 3.45 -20.33
C TRP A 390 -5.23 2.97 -21.24
N LYS A 391 -4.18 2.43 -20.64
CA LYS A 391 -3.07 1.78 -21.33
C LYS A 391 -2.79 0.42 -20.69
N THR A 392 -2.50 -0.56 -21.52
CA THR A 392 -1.92 -1.84 -21.13
C THR A 392 -0.52 -1.92 -21.71
N PHE A 393 0.44 -2.32 -20.87
CA PHE A 393 1.86 -2.36 -21.20
C PHE A 393 2.37 -3.78 -21.01
N THR A 394 3.35 -4.19 -21.82
CA THR A 394 4.11 -5.42 -21.59
C THR A 394 5.59 -5.24 -21.91
N THR A 395 6.45 -5.91 -21.15
CA THR A 395 7.90 -5.98 -21.38
C THR A 395 8.30 -7.09 -22.36
N ASP A 396 7.44 -8.08 -22.61
CA ASP A 396 7.64 -9.09 -23.66
C ASP A 396 6.71 -8.84 -24.86
N ASN A 397 7.04 -9.44 -26.00
CA ASN A 397 6.28 -9.34 -27.25
C ASN A 397 4.78 -9.70 -27.01
N PRO A 398 3.84 -8.76 -27.24
CA PRO A 398 2.42 -8.98 -27.02
C PRO A 398 1.88 -10.22 -27.74
N ASN A 399 2.41 -10.60 -28.91
CA ASN A 399 1.93 -11.78 -29.64
C ASN A 399 2.19 -13.10 -28.90
N LYS A 400 3.13 -13.15 -27.95
CA LYS A 400 3.33 -14.30 -27.05
C LYS A 400 2.28 -14.37 -25.95
N ILE A 401 1.70 -13.23 -25.60
CA ILE A 401 0.77 -13.04 -24.49
C ILE A 401 -0.66 -13.20 -25.02
N PHE A 402 -0.96 -12.39 -26.03
CA PHE A 402 -2.20 -12.32 -26.77
C PHE A 402 -2.11 -13.23 -28.00
N SER A 403 -2.11 -14.54 -27.74
CA SER A 403 -1.77 -15.58 -28.73
C SER A 403 -2.96 -16.22 -29.44
N ILE A 404 -4.19 -15.78 -29.14
CA ILE A 404 -5.40 -16.38 -29.70
C ILE A 404 -5.87 -15.54 -30.89
N PRO A 405 -6.11 -16.15 -32.06
CA PRO A 405 -6.44 -15.42 -33.28
C PRO A 405 -7.68 -14.54 -33.11
N VAL A 406 -7.64 -13.41 -33.79
CA VAL A 406 -8.76 -12.49 -34.02
C VAL A 406 -9.96 -13.30 -34.52
N ALA A 407 -11.16 -13.03 -33.97
CA ALA A 407 -12.39 -13.60 -34.50
C ALA A 407 -12.48 -13.31 -36.02
N GLU A 408 -12.63 -14.34 -36.85
CA GLU A 408 -13.05 -14.12 -38.24
C GLU A 408 -14.32 -13.27 -38.21
N LYS A 409 -14.24 -12.07 -38.82
CA LYS A 409 -15.35 -11.13 -38.95
C LYS A 409 -16.59 -11.92 -39.39
N TYR A 410 -17.60 -12.04 -38.51
CA TYR A 410 -18.96 -12.51 -38.79
C TYR A 410 -19.06 -13.59 -39.90
N GLY A 411 -18.85 -14.87 -39.55
CA GLY A 411 -18.80 -15.93 -40.58
C GLY A 411 -19.61 -17.22 -40.33
N LYS A 412 -19.92 -17.59 -39.07
CA LYS A 412 -20.65 -18.84 -38.80
C LYS A 412 -22.10 -18.54 -38.41
N LYS A 413 -23.02 -18.83 -39.35
CA LYS A 413 -24.47 -18.89 -39.07
C LYS A 413 -24.69 -19.78 -37.84
N ASN A 414 -25.07 -19.18 -36.72
CA ASN A 414 -25.46 -19.78 -35.42
C ASN A 414 -24.48 -19.71 -34.23
N GLN A 415 -23.34 -19.01 -34.32
CA GLN A 415 -22.53 -18.70 -33.12
C GLN A 415 -22.67 -17.22 -32.73
N LYS A 416 -23.00 -16.97 -31.45
CA LYS A 416 -23.12 -15.61 -30.91
C LYS A 416 -21.75 -15.11 -30.50
N PHE A 417 -21.27 -14.07 -31.16
CA PHE A 417 -19.97 -13.42 -30.91
C PHE A 417 -19.68 -13.16 -29.42
N ILE A 418 -20.69 -12.73 -28.66
CA ILE A 418 -20.60 -12.41 -27.22
C ILE A 418 -20.34 -13.66 -26.35
N ASP A 419 -20.82 -14.83 -26.77
CA ASP A 419 -20.69 -16.08 -26.03
C ASP A 419 -19.30 -16.73 -26.19
N GLU A 420 -18.41 -16.16 -27.00
CA GLU A 420 -17.06 -16.67 -27.24
C GLU A 420 -15.97 -15.66 -26.84
N LEU A 421 -16.33 -14.49 -26.30
CA LEU A 421 -15.35 -13.46 -25.92
C LEU A 421 -14.29 -13.96 -24.93
N TRP A 422 -14.70 -14.87 -24.04
CA TRP A 422 -13.84 -15.57 -23.09
C TRP A 422 -12.79 -16.50 -23.71
N ASN A 423 -12.90 -16.79 -25.01
CA ASN A 423 -11.89 -17.52 -25.74
C ASN A 423 -10.77 -16.62 -26.24
N PHE A 424 -10.93 -15.30 -26.31
CA PHE A 424 -9.91 -14.41 -26.85
C PHE A 424 -9.00 -13.86 -25.78
N SER A 425 -7.77 -13.52 -26.19
CA SER A 425 -6.87 -12.80 -25.32
C SER A 425 -7.03 -11.30 -25.54
N VAL A 426 -7.55 -10.62 -24.53
CA VAL A 426 -7.86 -9.18 -24.54
C VAL A 426 -7.43 -8.58 -23.21
N SER A 427 -7.10 -7.29 -23.24
CA SER A 427 -7.12 -6.48 -22.03
C SER A 427 -8.51 -5.90 -21.87
N GLU A 428 -9.02 -5.82 -20.65
CA GLU A 428 -10.36 -5.37 -20.33
C GLU A 428 -10.33 -4.30 -19.23
N ILE A 429 -11.22 -3.33 -19.30
CA ILE A 429 -11.48 -2.36 -18.23
C ILE A 429 -12.98 -2.20 -18.02
N PHE A 430 -13.36 -2.20 -16.75
CA PHE A 430 -14.71 -1.96 -16.29
C PHE A 430 -14.75 -0.62 -15.58
N PHE A 431 -15.73 0.22 -15.91
CA PHE A 431 -16.03 1.45 -15.17
C PHE A 431 -17.41 1.35 -14.57
N ALA A 432 -17.58 1.70 -13.29
CA ALA A 432 -18.86 1.56 -12.60
C ALA A 432 -19.19 2.76 -11.71
N HIS A 433 -20.49 3.01 -11.56
CA HIS A 433 -20.97 4.05 -10.66
C HIS A 433 -20.61 3.69 -9.21
N PRO A 434 -19.96 4.58 -8.44
CA PRO A 434 -19.40 4.26 -7.11
C PRO A 434 -20.42 3.89 -6.04
N ASP A 435 -21.68 4.29 -6.21
CA ASP A 435 -22.78 3.93 -5.30
C ASP A 435 -23.60 2.74 -5.80
N LYS A 436 -23.44 2.33 -7.07
CA LYS A 436 -24.21 1.26 -7.71
C LYS A 436 -23.32 0.36 -8.60
N PRO A 437 -22.16 -0.10 -8.11
CA PRO A 437 -21.15 -0.71 -8.99
C PRO A 437 -21.60 -2.03 -9.63
N LYS A 438 -22.55 -2.73 -9.02
CA LYS A 438 -23.08 -4.02 -9.51
C LYS A 438 -24.21 -3.89 -10.53
N THR A 439 -24.78 -2.70 -10.68
CA THR A 439 -25.98 -2.49 -11.52
C THR A 439 -25.81 -1.37 -12.53
N CYS A 440 -24.73 -0.60 -12.47
CA CYS A 440 -24.43 0.48 -13.40
C CYS A 440 -22.94 0.46 -13.70
N TYR A 441 -22.56 -0.21 -14.80
CA TYR A 441 -21.18 -0.29 -15.25
C TYR A 441 -21.07 -0.41 -16.78
N LEU A 442 -19.88 -0.05 -17.27
CA LEU A 442 -19.42 -0.16 -18.65
C LEU A 442 -18.25 -1.14 -18.68
N GLU A 443 -18.15 -1.93 -19.74
CA GLU A 443 -17.10 -2.91 -20.00
C GLU A 443 -16.46 -2.58 -21.35
N PHE A 444 -15.12 -2.54 -21.40
CA PHE A 444 -14.36 -2.26 -22.62
C PHE A 444 -13.25 -3.29 -22.75
N GLU A 445 -13.08 -3.84 -23.94
CA GLU A 445 -12.09 -4.85 -24.28
C GLU A 445 -11.24 -4.35 -25.46
N VAL A 446 -9.93 -4.58 -25.43
CA VAL A 446 -9.01 -4.19 -26.52
C VAL A 446 -7.91 -5.23 -26.73
N THR A 447 -7.59 -5.50 -27.99
CA THR A 447 -6.48 -6.35 -28.44
C THR A 447 -5.23 -5.49 -28.70
N PRO A 448 -4.02 -6.10 -28.71
CA PRO A 448 -2.81 -5.37 -29.11
C PRO A 448 -2.87 -4.80 -30.54
N ASN A 449 -3.65 -5.43 -31.43
CA ASN A 449 -3.80 -4.96 -32.82
C ASN A 449 -4.76 -3.75 -32.94
N GLY A 450 -5.32 -3.26 -31.82
CA GLY A 450 -6.25 -2.14 -31.80
C GLY A 450 -7.70 -2.53 -32.15
N GLU A 451 -8.02 -3.82 -32.16
CA GLU A 451 -9.40 -4.29 -32.26
C GLU A 451 -10.03 -4.22 -30.88
N TRP A 452 -11.30 -3.83 -30.79
CA TRP A 452 -11.93 -3.54 -29.52
C TRP A 452 -13.43 -3.76 -29.55
N ILE A 453 -14.01 -3.92 -28.36
CA ILE A 453 -15.44 -4.07 -28.14
C ILE A 453 -15.79 -3.31 -26.86
N ALA A 454 -16.97 -2.70 -26.80
CA ALA A 454 -17.49 -2.08 -25.59
C ALA A 454 -18.93 -2.55 -25.29
N PHE A 455 -19.32 -2.53 -24.03
CA PHE A 455 -20.66 -2.91 -23.61
C PHE A 455 -21.15 -1.98 -22.49
N GLU A 456 -22.42 -1.60 -22.55
CA GLU A 456 -23.12 -0.90 -21.47
C GLU A 456 -24.13 -1.86 -20.83
N PHE A 457 -24.12 -1.93 -19.51
CA PHE A 457 -25.03 -2.78 -18.75
C PHE A 457 -25.85 -1.96 -17.75
N ASP A 458 -27.18 -2.04 -17.89
CA ASP A 458 -28.15 -1.50 -16.94
C ASP A 458 -28.68 -2.60 -16.02
N GLY A 459 -27.76 -3.30 -15.35
CA GLY A 459 -28.07 -4.41 -14.46
C GLY A 459 -27.00 -5.49 -14.40
N VAL A 460 -27.30 -6.54 -13.66
CA VAL A 460 -26.45 -7.72 -13.49
C VAL A 460 -26.40 -8.50 -14.81
N ARG A 461 -25.21 -8.66 -15.42
CA ARG A 461 -25.05 -9.47 -16.64
C ARG A 461 -25.54 -10.89 -16.37
N GLN A 462 -26.63 -11.27 -17.04
CA GLN A 462 -27.12 -12.64 -17.11
C GLN A 462 -26.60 -13.24 -18.42
N ARG A 463 -26.05 -14.47 -18.41
CA ARG A 463 -25.78 -15.23 -19.64
C ARG A 463 -27.10 -15.39 -20.38
N SER A 464 -27.36 -14.52 -21.34
CA SER A 464 -28.68 -14.44 -21.97
C SER A 464 -28.68 -15.19 -23.29
N THR A 465 -29.76 -15.91 -23.53
CA THR A 465 -30.13 -16.40 -24.86
C THR A 465 -30.57 -15.28 -25.80
N GLN A 466 -30.52 -14.01 -25.39
CA GLN A 466 -30.93 -12.83 -26.17
C GLN A 466 -29.73 -12.03 -26.70
N ASN A 467 -29.89 -11.48 -27.90
CA ASN A 467 -28.85 -10.70 -28.57
C ASN A 467 -28.70 -9.33 -27.89
N LEU A 468 -27.68 -9.16 -27.05
CA LEU A 468 -27.27 -7.82 -26.60
C LEU A 468 -26.73 -7.06 -27.81
N GLN A 469 -27.36 -5.94 -28.16
CA GLN A 469 -26.85 -5.05 -29.21
C GLN A 469 -25.97 -3.95 -28.59
N PRO A 470 -24.75 -3.70 -29.13
CA PRO A 470 -23.90 -2.61 -28.67
C PRO A 470 -24.61 -1.25 -28.84
N ASN A 471 -24.61 -0.38 -27.83
CA ASN A 471 -25.29 0.93 -27.87
C ASN A 471 -24.51 1.97 -28.69
N LEU A 472 -24.57 1.92 -30.03
CA LEU A 472 -23.73 2.66 -31.00
C LEU A 472 -23.50 4.17 -30.75
N LYS A 473 -24.29 4.85 -29.90
CA LYS A 473 -24.08 6.27 -29.51
C LYS A 473 -23.01 6.49 -28.43
N LEU A 474 -22.71 5.49 -27.60
CA LEU A 474 -21.61 5.53 -26.62
C LEU A 474 -20.21 5.53 -27.25
N TRP A 475 -20.13 5.36 -28.57
CA TRP A 475 -18.92 4.97 -29.31
C TRP A 475 -18.35 6.13 -30.11
N ASP A 476 -19.19 7.14 -30.38
CA ASP A 476 -18.76 8.39 -30.95
C ASP A 476 -17.62 8.94 -30.08
N SER A 477 -16.51 9.33 -30.71
CA SER A 477 -15.30 9.91 -30.11
C SER A 477 -14.38 8.99 -29.27
N LEU A 478 -14.63 7.67 -29.19
CA LEU A 478 -13.62 6.74 -28.65
C LEU A 478 -12.40 6.69 -29.56
N THR A 479 -11.20 6.82 -28.97
CA THR A 479 -9.94 6.77 -29.72
C THR A 479 -9.11 5.58 -29.23
N ILE A 480 -8.79 4.66 -30.13
CA ILE A 480 -7.92 3.52 -29.84
C ILE A 480 -6.48 3.97 -30.02
N ASN A 481 -5.65 3.67 -29.03
CA ASN A 481 -4.21 3.82 -29.15
C ASN A 481 -3.66 2.46 -29.60
N ASN A 482 -3.43 2.31 -30.91
CA ASN A 482 -2.82 1.10 -31.48
C ASN A 482 -1.47 0.82 -30.84
N MET A 483 -1.02 -0.44 -30.91
CA MET A 483 0.26 -0.84 -30.33
C MET A 483 1.41 0.05 -30.81
N SER A 484 2.06 0.69 -29.84
CA SER A 484 3.28 1.47 -30.01
C SER A 484 4.38 0.91 -29.12
N ILE A 485 5.63 1.17 -29.51
CA ILE A 485 6.81 0.87 -28.69
C ILE A 485 7.23 2.16 -27.99
N HIS A 486 7.27 2.14 -26.66
CA HIS A 486 7.78 3.24 -25.85
C HIS A 486 9.08 2.81 -25.16
N PHE A 487 10.10 3.66 -25.23
CA PHE A 487 11.28 3.53 -24.40
C PHE A 487 11.01 4.19 -23.05
N HIS A 488 11.11 3.43 -21.97
CA HIS A 488 11.17 3.98 -20.62
C HIS A 488 12.64 4.05 -20.19
N ASN A 489 13.14 5.27 -19.90
CA ASN A 489 14.51 5.55 -19.44
C ASN A 489 15.64 4.95 -20.30
N ASP A 490 15.51 4.97 -21.63
CA ASP A 490 16.50 4.50 -22.62
C ASP A 490 16.92 3.01 -22.53
N LYS A 491 16.28 2.20 -21.67
CA LYS A 491 16.66 0.79 -21.45
C LYS A 491 15.50 -0.21 -21.39
N ASP A 492 14.29 0.23 -21.05
CA ASP A 492 13.12 -0.64 -20.96
C ASP A 492 12.18 -0.44 -22.15
N LEU A 493 12.19 -1.39 -23.09
CA LEU A 493 11.25 -1.43 -24.21
C LEU A 493 9.89 -1.91 -23.69
N ARG A 494 8.86 -1.06 -23.79
CA ARG A 494 7.49 -1.41 -23.43
C ARG A 494 6.59 -1.34 -24.65
N TYR A 495 5.87 -2.43 -24.93
CA TYR A 495 4.77 -2.42 -25.90
C TYR A 495 3.53 -1.88 -25.20
N VAL A 496 2.84 -0.93 -25.81
CA VAL A 496 1.72 -0.22 -25.19
C VAL A 496 0.55 -0.16 -26.15
N PHE A 497 -0.63 -0.50 -25.67
CA PHE A 497 -1.90 -0.33 -26.40
C PHE A 497 -2.99 0.09 -25.42
N GLY A 498 -4.12 0.60 -25.91
CA GLY A 498 -5.22 0.98 -25.02
C GLY A 498 -6.23 1.91 -25.68
N MET A 499 -6.90 2.73 -24.86
CA MET A 499 -8.05 3.53 -25.30
C MET A 499 -8.13 4.87 -24.57
N ASN A 500 -8.60 5.90 -25.27
CA ASN A 500 -9.00 7.17 -24.67
C ASN A 500 -10.52 7.26 -24.60
N PHE A 501 -11.02 7.69 -23.45
CA PHE A 501 -12.42 7.92 -23.15
C PHE A 501 -12.68 9.41 -23.01
N THR A 502 -13.78 9.87 -23.57
CA THR A 502 -14.33 11.21 -23.35
C THR A 502 -15.29 11.22 -22.17
N PHE A 503 -15.67 12.41 -21.69
CA PHE A 503 -16.69 12.52 -20.64
C PHE A 503 -18.04 11.94 -21.11
N ASN A 504 -18.39 12.12 -22.39
CA ASN A 504 -19.62 11.55 -22.94
C ASN A 504 -19.68 10.02 -22.83
N ASN A 505 -18.53 9.34 -22.97
CA ASN A 505 -18.46 7.89 -22.85
C ASN A 505 -18.70 7.42 -21.40
N LEU A 506 -18.33 8.23 -20.40
CA LEU A 506 -18.26 7.81 -18.99
C LEU A 506 -19.28 8.48 -18.07
N LYS A 507 -20.02 9.49 -18.52
CA LYS A 507 -20.90 10.31 -17.67
C LYS A 507 -21.88 9.52 -16.79
N ASN A 508 -22.38 8.37 -17.25
CA ASN A 508 -23.35 7.54 -16.52
C ASN A 508 -22.71 6.78 -15.33
N VAL A 509 -21.40 6.58 -15.35
CA VAL A 509 -20.65 5.83 -14.32
C VAL A 509 -19.80 6.74 -13.43
N ILE A 510 -19.90 8.05 -13.62
CA ILE A 510 -19.26 9.07 -12.78
C ILE A 510 -20.28 9.60 -11.78
N SER A 511 -19.95 9.58 -10.49
CA SER A 511 -20.75 10.26 -9.47
C SER A 511 -20.56 11.77 -9.56
N GLU A 512 -21.61 12.49 -9.95
CA GLU A 512 -21.58 13.95 -10.08
C GLU A 512 -21.37 14.66 -8.73
N GLN A 513 -21.86 14.07 -7.64
CA GLN A 513 -21.77 14.66 -6.30
C GLN A 513 -20.40 14.43 -5.66
N GLN A 514 -19.73 13.34 -6.00
CA GLN A 514 -18.52 12.90 -5.30
C GLN A 514 -17.26 12.99 -6.17
N ASN A 515 -17.39 13.24 -7.48
CA ASN A 515 -16.29 13.21 -8.46
C ASN A 515 -15.52 11.88 -8.41
N PHE A 516 -16.23 10.75 -8.27
CA PHE A 516 -15.65 9.40 -8.30
C PHE A 516 -16.13 8.62 -9.51
N ILE A 517 -15.25 7.75 -9.98
CA ILE A 517 -15.56 6.63 -10.85
C ILE A 517 -15.02 5.36 -10.18
N SER A 518 -15.70 4.24 -10.30
CA SER A 518 -15.12 2.96 -9.86
C SER A 518 -14.56 2.21 -11.05
N PHE A 519 -13.49 1.44 -10.86
CA PHE A 519 -12.91 0.65 -11.95
C PHE A 519 -12.41 -0.71 -11.50
N GLN A 520 -12.25 -1.61 -12.47
CA GLN A 520 -11.56 -2.89 -12.38
C GLN A 520 -11.00 -3.15 -13.77
N CYS A 521 -9.83 -3.76 -13.89
CA CYS A 521 -9.27 -4.24 -15.13
C CYS A 521 -9.16 -5.76 -15.08
N ALA A 522 -9.31 -6.40 -16.23
CA ALA A 522 -8.99 -7.80 -16.43
C ALA A 522 -8.04 -7.99 -17.61
N LEU A 523 -7.31 -9.10 -17.58
CA LEU A 523 -6.52 -9.59 -18.69
C LEU A 523 -6.97 -11.01 -18.94
N SER A 524 -7.72 -11.20 -20.03
CA SER A 524 -8.06 -12.51 -20.55
C SER A 524 -6.90 -13.03 -21.37
N LEU A 525 -6.43 -14.25 -21.08
CA LEU A 525 -5.54 -15.01 -21.97
C LEU A 525 -6.30 -16.04 -22.81
N GLY A 526 -7.64 -15.97 -22.79
CA GLY A 526 -8.56 -16.94 -23.37
C GLY A 526 -8.59 -18.29 -22.65
N TYR A 527 -9.46 -19.17 -23.13
CA TYR A 527 -9.71 -20.50 -22.55
C TYR A 527 -9.98 -20.49 -21.03
N GLY A 528 -10.58 -19.42 -20.53
CA GLY A 528 -10.91 -19.28 -19.11
C GLY A 528 -9.75 -18.87 -18.19
N LYS A 529 -8.59 -18.45 -18.72
CA LYS A 529 -7.47 -17.90 -17.94
C LYS A 529 -7.57 -16.39 -17.84
N TYR A 530 -7.60 -15.88 -16.60
CA TYR A 530 -7.78 -14.46 -16.32
C TYR A 530 -6.88 -13.94 -15.22
N TYR A 531 -6.54 -12.68 -15.38
CA TYR A 531 -5.86 -11.88 -14.38
C TYR A 531 -6.64 -10.60 -14.12
N LEU A 532 -6.55 -10.04 -12.93
CA LEU A 532 -7.24 -8.82 -12.53
C LEU A 532 -6.26 -7.75 -12.05
N SER A 533 -6.67 -6.50 -12.19
CA SER A 533 -5.93 -5.36 -11.67
C SER A 533 -6.90 -4.21 -11.39
N PRO A 534 -6.89 -3.54 -10.23
CA PRO A 534 -6.28 -3.99 -8.99
C PRO A 534 -7.10 -5.19 -8.48
N ALA A 535 -6.52 -6.37 -8.26
CA ALA A 535 -7.16 -7.32 -7.38
C ALA A 535 -6.14 -8.30 -6.82
N TRP A 536 -6.25 -8.51 -5.52
CA TRP A 536 -5.55 -9.55 -4.80
C TRP A 536 -6.62 -10.30 -4.03
N LYS A 537 -6.90 -11.53 -4.49
CA LYS A 537 -7.70 -12.57 -3.83
C LYS A 537 -9.23 -12.40 -3.88
N HIS A 538 -9.90 -13.44 -4.38
CA HIS A 538 -11.31 -13.73 -4.10
C HIS A 538 -11.39 -14.50 -2.77
N VAL A 539 -12.08 -13.95 -1.76
CA VAL A 539 -12.11 -14.49 -0.37
C VAL A 539 -12.74 -15.90 -0.29
N GLU A 540 -13.70 -16.22 -1.16
CA GLU A 540 -14.47 -17.48 -1.07
C GLU A 540 -13.65 -18.76 -1.28
N TYR A 541 -12.52 -18.71 -1.98
CA TYR A 541 -11.70 -19.92 -2.17
C TYR A 541 -10.86 -20.30 -0.94
N SER A 542 -10.68 -19.37 0.01
CA SER A 542 -9.85 -19.61 1.20
C SER A 542 -10.60 -20.24 2.38
N GLN A 543 -11.93 -20.40 2.30
CA GLN A 543 -12.75 -21.00 3.39
C GLN A 543 -13.14 -22.47 3.19
N LEU A 544 -12.78 -23.13 2.08
CA LEU A 544 -13.07 -24.56 1.89
C LEU A 544 -11.95 -25.46 2.45
N LYS A 545 -11.62 -25.31 3.73
CA LYS A 545 -10.74 -26.27 4.44
C LYS A 545 -11.49 -27.48 5.01
N ASN A 546 -12.82 -27.50 5.00
CA ASN A 546 -13.59 -28.63 5.51
C ASN A 546 -14.90 -28.84 4.74
N LYS A 547 -14.83 -29.68 3.70
CA LYS A 547 -15.81 -30.73 3.35
C LYS A 547 -15.49 -31.27 1.95
N LYS A 548 -15.23 -32.58 1.89
CA LYS A 548 -15.10 -33.47 0.72
C LYS A 548 -15.36 -32.81 -0.64
N ARG A 549 -14.29 -32.49 -1.38
CA ARG A 549 -14.40 -32.23 -2.83
C ARG A 549 -14.49 -33.54 -3.60
N LYS A 550 -15.54 -33.68 -4.42
CA LYS A 550 -15.49 -34.48 -5.65
C LYS A 550 -14.45 -33.83 -6.57
N LYS A 551 -13.67 -34.64 -7.28
CA LYS A 551 -12.42 -34.24 -7.92
C LYS A 551 -12.57 -33.39 -9.19
N ASP A 552 -13.79 -33.19 -9.72
CA ASP A 552 -13.96 -32.68 -11.10
C ASP A 552 -14.91 -31.48 -11.28
N GLU A 553 -15.38 -30.83 -10.21
CA GLU A 553 -16.11 -29.56 -10.37
C GLU A 553 -15.17 -28.37 -10.24
N ILE A 554 -14.45 -28.08 -11.33
CA ILE A 554 -13.94 -26.74 -11.58
C ILE A 554 -15.18 -25.84 -11.72
N LEU A 555 -15.53 -25.11 -10.66
CA LEU A 555 -16.52 -24.05 -10.72
C LEU A 555 -16.10 -23.10 -11.85
N LYS A 556 -16.86 -23.08 -12.95
CA LYS A 556 -16.67 -22.12 -14.05
C LYS A 556 -16.78 -20.72 -13.46
N ALA A 557 -15.75 -19.89 -13.64
CA ALA A 557 -15.77 -18.49 -13.23
C ALA A 557 -17.05 -17.81 -13.74
N ASP A 558 -17.81 -17.18 -12.85
CA ASP A 558 -18.84 -16.22 -13.24
C ASP A 558 -18.17 -14.85 -13.40
N PHE A 559 -17.32 -14.76 -14.44
CA PHE A 559 -16.42 -13.65 -14.76
C PHE A 559 -17.14 -12.37 -15.19
N HIS A 560 -18.43 -12.46 -15.48
CA HIS A 560 -19.23 -11.41 -16.09
C HIS A 560 -19.71 -10.33 -15.12
N GLN A 561 -19.28 -10.40 -13.87
CA GLN A 561 -19.56 -9.42 -12.84
C GLN A 561 -18.29 -9.21 -12.03
N PRO A 562 -17.57 -8.10 -12.22
CA PRO A 562 -16.60 -7.68 -11.23
C PRO A 562 -17.34 -7.55 -9.89
N SER A 563 -17.08 -8.47 -8.97
CA SER A 563 -17.75 -8.47 -7.66
C SER A 563 -17.30 -7.28 -6.82
N ASN A 564 -16.12 -6.73 -7.13
CA ASN A 564 -15.43 -5.66 -6.46
C ASN A 564 -14.96 -4.63 -7.50
N PHE A 565 -15.12 -3.35 -7.18
CA PHE A 565 -14.57 -2.24 -7.96
C PHE A 565 -13.82 -1.29 -7.03
N TRP A 566 -12.83 -0.59 -7.57
CA TRP A 566 -11.99 0.36 -6.85
C TRP A 566 -12.41 1.77 -7.15
N LYS A 567 -12.67 2.57 -6.11
CA LYS A 567 -13.04 3.98 -6.28
C LYS A 567 -11.81 4.82 -6.60
N LEU A 568 -11.87 5.57 -7.70
CA LEU A 568 -10.87 6.55 -8.12
C LEU A 568 -11.47 7.94 -8.14
N LYS A 569 -10.75 8.90 -7.56
CA LYS A 569 -11.08 10.31 -7.62
C LYS A 569 -10.76 10.88 -8.99
N LEU A 570 -11.70 11.62 -9.55
CA LEU A 570 -11.51 12.48 -10.71
C LEU A 570 -11.23 13.91 -10.22
N PHE A 571 -10.19 14.52 -10.77
CA PHE A 571 -9.68 15.83 -10.36
C PHE A 571 -10.24 16.97 -11.20
#